data_AF-A0A7S0MJD2-F1
#
_entry.id   AF-A0A7S0MJD2-F1
#
_cell.length_a   1.000
_cell.length_b   1.000
_cell.length_c   1.000
_cell.angle_alpha   90.00
_cell.angle_beta   90.00
_cell.angle_gamma   90.00
#
_symmetry.space_group_name_H-M   'P 1'
#
loop_
_entity.id
_entity.type
_entity.pdbx_description
1 polymer ?
#
loop_
_entity_poly.entity_id
_entity_poly.type
_entity_poly.pdbx_seq_one_letter_code
_entity_poly.pdbx_strand_id
1 'polypeptide(L)'
;RLVAAMQRAGVAPPLVPGGDPGEDDLGRSGGGGGGGPGGWSAEEEAMWDAEAEVGVLLVQFDPATQRRRRLAINARFATMWGQHSEECQARFAALNGTLQFTDLGAVCSFINETRWAMAAQRVFYHRMCFGSGPAARAMLVRTEQRRTFDSEGRITQVKVAHRVVGPDEYDDAARRWPHCCPLVVYGDARPGRQLLADAAADSAEAERIGPLRSSAAGRAVLDRIAGHLERLVDSLEAQPPEP
;
A
#
# COMPACT_ATOMS: atom_id res chain seq x y z
N ARG A 1 -21.24 0.45 -1.31
CA ARG A 1 -21.30 0.26 -2.78
C ARG A 1 -19.99 -0.33 -3.31
N LEU A 2 -18.85 0.35 -3.20
CA LEU A 2 -17.55 -0.16 -3.67
C LEU A 2 -17.23 -1.57 -3.17
N VAL A 3 -17.29 -1.83 -1.87
CA VAL A 3 -17.02 -3.18 -1.32
C VAL A 3 -17.90 -4.26 -1.97
N ALA A 4 -19.19 -3.97 -2.16
CA ALA A 4 -20.11 -4.91 -2.81
C ALA A 4 -19.81 -5.09 -4.30
N ALA A 5 -19.39 -4.04 -5.00
CA ALA A 5 -18.96 -4.12 -6.40
C ALA A 5 -17.67 -4.94 -6.54
N MET A 6 -16.70 -4.75 -5.64
CA MET A 6 -15.48 -5.54 -5.59
C MET A 6 -15.76 -7.03 -5.35
N GLN A 7 -16.62 -7.35 -4.38
CA GLN A 7 -17.04 -8.72 -4.09
C GLN A 7 -17.68 -9.41 -5.31
N ARG A 8 -18.51 -8.68 -6.07
CA ARG A 8 -19.12 -9.19 -7.30
C ARG A 8 -18.12 -9.42 -8.42
N ALA A 9 -17.13 -8.54 -8.54
CA ALA A 9 -16.08 -8.61 -9.55
C ALA A 9 -14.97 -9.63 -9.19
N GLY A 10 -15.15 -10.44 -8.15
CA GLY A 10 -14.11 -11.37 -7.68
C GLY A 10 -12.85 -10.67 -7.14
N VAL A 11 -12.91 -9.35 -6.96
CA VAL A 11 -11.76 -8.57 -6.53
C VAL A 11 -11.64 -8.66 -5.02
N ALA A 12 -10.58 -9.34 -4.56
CA ALA A 12 -10.22 -9.35 -3.16
C ALA A 12 -10.07 -7.90 -2.66
N PRO A 13 -10.73 -7.53 -1.54
CA PRO A 13 -10.56 -6.21 -0.96
C PRO A 13 -9.07 -5.90 -0.72
N PRO A 14 -8.62 -4.64 -0.87
CA PRO A 14 -7.22 -4.29 -0.65
C PRO A 14 -6.81 -4.70 0.77
N LEU A 15 -5.98 -5.75 0.89
CA LEU A 15 -5.53 -6.36 2.15
C LEU A 15 -6.50 -6.06 3.29
N VAL A 16 -7.78 -6.47 3.16
CA VAL A 16 -8.73 -6.17 4.24
C VAL A 16 -8.28 -6.96 5.46
N PRO A 17 -8.10 -6.28 6.60
CA PRO A 17 -7.76 -6.92 7.85
C PRO A 17 -8.91 -7.86 8.24
N GLY A 18 -8.71 -9.16 8.02
CA GLY A 18 -9.78 -10.16 8.09
C GLY A 18 -9.25 -11.58 8.14
N GLY A 19 -8.55 -11.91 9.22
CA GLY A 19 -8.20 -13.28 9.59
C GLY A 19 -7.46 -13.24 10.91
N ASP A 20 -7.98 -13.91 11.93
CA ASP A 20 -7.20 -14.19 13.14
C ASP A 20 -5.88 -14.84 12.69
N PRO A 21 -4.72 -14.38 13.17
CA PRO A 21 -3.50 -15.14 13.00
C PRO A 21 -3.76 -16.51 13.62
N GLY A 22 -3.64 -17.58 12.84
CA GLY A 22 -3.60 -18.93 13.41
C GLY A 22 -2.49 -18.97 14.46
N GLU A 23 -2.73 -19.66 15.58
CA GLU A 23 -1.84 -19.71 16.76
C GLU A 23 -0.42 -20.23 16.45
N ASP A 24 -0.16 -20.75 15.25
CA ASP A 24 1.05 -21.48 14.91
C ASP A 24 2.14 -20.67 14.16
N ASP A 25 1.92 -19.41 13.76
CA ASP A 25 2.74 -18.78 12.71
C ASP A 25 3.43 -17.44 13.06
N LEU A 26 3.91 -17.30 14.30
CA LEU A 26 4.96 -16.31 14.62
C LEU A 26 6.34 -16.85 14.23
N GLY A 27 6.52 -17.06 12.92
CA GLY A 27 7.76 -17.51 12.32
C GLY A 27 8.96 -16.61 12.67
N ARG A 28 9.93 -17.25 13.34
CA ARG A 28 11.29 -16.84 13.67
C ARG A 28 11.88 -15.71 12.79
N SER A 29 12.15 -14.56 13.41
CA SER A 29 13.08 -13.54 12.94
C SER A 29 14.51 -14.09 13.07
N GLY A 30 14.99 -14.83 12.06
CA GLY A 30 16.35 -15.37 12.12
C GLY A 30 16.74 -16.05 10.82
N GLY A 31 17.83 -15.56 10.23
CA GLY A 31 18.29 -15.93 8.89
C GLY A 31 18.74 -17.38 8.74
N GLY A 32 19.02 -17.72 7.48
CA GLY A 32 19.69 -18.95 7.09
C GLY A 32 18.75 -19.92 6.38
N GLY A 33 19.11 -20.23 5.13
CA GLY A 33 18.34 -21.04 4.20
C GLY A 33 17.90 -22.40 4.71
N GLY A 34 16.77 -22.85 4.19
CA GLY A 34 16.22 -24.19 4.44
C GLY A 34 15.04 -24.41 3.51
N GLY A 35 15.28 -25.14 2.42
CA GLY A 35 14.31 -25.45 1.37
C GLY A 35 13.17 -26.32 1.84
N GLY A 36 12.18 -25.70 2.48
CA GLY A 36 10.81 -26.21 2.51
C GLY A 36 10.06 -25.84 1.22
N PRO A 37 8.90 -26.45 0.94
CA PRO A 37 8.06 -26.17 -0.24
C PRO A 37 7.44 -24.75 -0.30
N GLY A 38 8.01 -23.79 0.44
CA GLY A 38 7.74 -22.35 0.38
C GLY A 38 9.02 -21.52 0.36
N GLY A 39 10.10 -22.07 -0.20
CA GLY A 39 11.39 -21.39 -0.37
C GLY A 39 11.28 -20.12 -1.22
N TRP A 40 12.13 -19.15 -0.93
CA TRP A 40 12.26 -17.94 -1.72
C TRP A 40 12.76 -18.30 -3.13
N SER A 41 12.18 -17.71 -4.17
CA SER A 41 12.79 -17.70 -5.50
C SER A 41 14.09 -16.90 -5.48
N ALA A 42 15.00 -17.16 -6.43
CA ALA A 42 16.27 -16.43 -6.51
C ALA A 42 16.09 -14.90 -6.66
N GLU A 43 15.01 -14.45 -7.30
CA GLU A 43 14.66 -13.02 -7.37
C GLU A 43 14.15 -12.48 -6.03
N GLU A 44 13.50 -13.32 -5.23
CA GLU A 44 13.09 -12.97 -3.88
C GLU A 44 14.28 -12.90 -2.93
N GLU A 45 15.21 -13.84 -3.00
CA GLU A 45 16.47 -13.78 -2.26
C GLU A 45 17.27 -12.54 -2.67
N ALA A 46 17.49 -12.31 -3.96
CA ALA A 46 18.25 -11.14 -4.42
C ALA A 46 17.63 -9.80 -4.00
N MET A 47 16.29 -9.69 -3.98
CA MET A 47 15.61 -8.48 -3.53
C MET A 47 15.59 -8.35 -2.00
N TRP A 48 15.50 -9.47 -1.30
CA TRP A 48 15.63 -9.51 0.15
C TRP A 48 17.04 -9.09 0.56
N ASP A 49 18.06 -9.64 -0.09
CA ASP A 49 19.49 -9.39 0.12
C ASP A 49 19.93 -7.97 -0.28
N ALA A 50 19.15 -7.26 -1.10
CA ALA A 50 19.33 -5.83 -1.38
C ALA A 50 18.98 -4.92 -0.17
N GLU A 51 19.13 -5.43 1.06
CA GLU A 51 18.64 -4.89 2.34
C GLU A 51 19.01 -3.42 2.59
N ALA A 52 20.10 -2.92 1.99
CA ALA A 52 20.58 -1.57 2.24
C ALA A 52 19.62 -0.47 1.74
N GLU A 53 18.93 -0.69 0.62
CA GLU A 53 18.20 0.39 -0.08
C GLU A 53 16.69 0.17 -0.16
N VAL A 54 16.23 -1.08 0.00
CA VAL A 54 14.83 -1.46 -0.25
C VAL A 54 14.21 -2.09 1.00
N GLY A 55 13.10 -1.52 1.46
CA GLY A 55 12.23 -2.14 2.45
C GLY A 55 11.33 -3.16 1.79
N VAL A 56 11.28 -4.39 2.32
CA VAL A 56 10.48 -5.49 1.76
C VAL A 56 9.44 -5.97 2.75
N LEU A 57 8.21 -6.15 2.27
CA LEU A 57 7.12 -6.87 2.92
C LEU A 57 6.69 -8.03 2.02
N LEU A 58 6.60 -9.23 2.60
CA LEU A 58 6.09 -10.43 1.97
C LEU A 58 4.89 -10.94 2.75
N VAL A 59 3.81 -11.22 2.05
CA VAL A 59 2.60 -11.85 2.59
C VAL A 59 2.27 -13.07 1.75
N GLN A 60 2.15 -14.25 2.37
CA GLN A 60 1.70 -15.47 1.70
C GLN A 60 0.35 -15.89 2.25
N PHE A 61 -0.49 -16.41 1.38
CA PHE A 61 -1.85 -16.84 1.70
C PHE A 61 -1.99 -18.34 1.46
N ASP A 62 -2.77 -18.99 2.31
CA ASP A 62 -3.27 -20.33 2.05
C ASP A 62 -4.31 -20.25 0.92
N PRO A 63 -4.11 -20.95 -0.21
CA PRO A 63 -4.99 -20.82 -1.37
C PRO A 63 -6.42 -21.29 -1.08
N ALA A 64 -6.61 -22.30 -0.22
CA ALA A 64 -7.92 -22.88 0.07
C ALA A 64 -8.76 -21.99 1.00
N THR A 65 -8.15 -21.41 2.02
CA THR A 65 -8.83 -20.61 3.05
C THR A 65 -8.71 -19.11 2.83
N GLN A 66 -7.82 -18.68 1.93
CA GLN A 66 -7.41 -17.28 1.72
C GLN A 66 -6.92 -16.59 3.01
N ARG A 67 -6.56 -17.37 4.04
CA ARG A 67 -5.98 -16.85 5.27
C ARG A 67 -4.51 -16.58 5.05
N ARG A 68 -4.01 -15.51 5.65
CA ARG A 68 -2.58 -15.21 5.66
C ARG A 68 -1.85 -16.31 6.44
N ARG A 69 -0.94 -17.00 5.75
CA ARG A 69 -0.05 -18.00 6.34
C ARG A 69 1.24 -17.36 6.81
N ARG A 70 1.85 -16.52 5.97
CA ARG A 70 3.15 -15.90 6.29
C ARG A 70 3.10 -14.40 6.18
N LEU A 71 3.77 -13.73 7.11
CA LEU A 71 4.16 -12.33 6.99
C LEU A 71 5.63 -12.18 7.34
N ALA A 72 6.41 -11.60 6.44
CA ALA A 72 7.82 -11.32 6.67
C ALA A 72 8.14 -9.89 6.23
N ILE A 73 8.94 -9.20 7.02
CA ILE A 73 9.49 -7.89 6.68
C ILE A 73 11.00 -7.90 6.89
N ASN A 74 11.75 -7.18 6.05
CA ASN A 74 13.17 -6.98 6.31
C ASN A 74 13.40 -5.79 7.27
N ALA A 75 14.61 -5.69 7.82
CA ALA A 75 14.96 -4.64 8.78
C ALA A 75 14.79 -3.22 8.20
N ARG A 76 15.02 -3.06 6.90
CA ARG A 76 14.86 -1.78 6.21
C ARG A 76 13.40 -1.33 6.16
N PHE A 77 12.47 -2.24 5.90
CA PHE A 77 11.04 -1.94 5.94
C PHE A 77 10.63 -1.41 7.33
N ALA A 78 11.04 -2.09 8.40
CA ALA A 78 10.78 -1.63 9.76
C ALA A 78 11.40 -0.25 10.06
N THR A 79 12.64 -0.03 9.61
CA THR A 79 13.34 1.25 9.73
C THR A 79 12.59 2.37 9.00
N MET A 80 12.10 2.11 7.80
CA MET A 80 11.27 3.07 7.05
C MET A 80 10.02 3.43 7.85
N TRP A 81 9.42 2.47 8.56
CA TRP A 81 8.26 2.67 9.44
C TRP A 81 8.59 3.28 10.80
N GLY A 82 9.87 3.55 11.10
CA GLY A 82 10.30 4.07 12.40
C GLY A 82 10.04 3.11 13.56
N GLN A 83 10.06 1.80 13.31
CA GLN A 83 9.72 0.75 14.26
C GLN A 83 10.83 -0.30 14.34
N HIS A 84 10.88 -1.03 15.46
CA HIS A 84 11.65 -2.27 15.51
C HIS A 84 11.00 -3.32 14.59
N SER A 85 11.78 -4.23 14.01
CA SER A 85 11.27 -5.24 13.06
C SER A 85 10.19 -6.12 13.68
N GLU A 86 10.39 -6.59 14.90
CA GLU A 86 9.41 -7.42 15.61
C GLU A 86 8.12 -6.65 15.92
N GLU A 87 8.23 -5.39 16.34
CA GLU A 87 7.04 -4.54 16.59
C GLU A 87 6.27 -4.29 15.30
N CYS A 88 6.97 -3.96 14.22
CA CYS A 88 6.37 -3.72 12.92
C CYS A 88 5.67 -4.98 12.41
N GLN A 89 6.36 -6.14 12.45
CA GLN A 89 5.78 -7.42 12.08
C GLN A 89 4.54 -7.76 12.93
N ALA A 90 4.61 -7.59 14.25
CA ALA A 90 3.48 -7.82 15.16
C ALA A 90 2.30 -6.89 14.86
N ARG A 91 2.53 -5.61 14.56
CA ARG A 91 1.48 -4.65 14.18
C ARG A 91 0.82 -5.01 12.86
N PHE A 92 1.59 -5.38 11.84
CA PHE A 92 1.04 -5.86 10.58
C PHE A 92 0.31 -7.21 10.75
N ALA A 93 0.81 -8.08 11.63
CA ALA A 93 0.16 -9.34 11.97
C ALA A 93 -1.19 -9.10 12.68
N ALA A 94 -1.21 -8.23 13.69
CA ALA A 94 -2.39 -7.86 14.47
C ALA A 94 -3.31 -6.86 13.75
N LEU A 95 -2.98 -6.47 12.52
CA LEU A 95 -3.79 -5.52 11.73
C LEU A 95 -3.92 -4.15 12.42
N ASN A 96 -2.96 -3.84 13.29
CA ASN A 96 -2.88 -2.63 14.11
C ASN A 96 -1.76 -1.71 13.62
N GLY A 97 -1.63 -1.61 12.30
CA GLY A 97 -0.69 -0.69 11.66
C GLY A 97 -1.26 0.72 11.68
N THR A 98 -0.53 1.67 12.25
CA THR A 98 -0.81 3.09 12.02
C THR A 98 -0.60 3.37 10.53
N LEU A 99 -1.61 3.92 9.86
CA LEU A 99 -1.47 4.35 8.47
C LEU A 99 -0.39 5.42 8.42
N GLN A 100 0.71 5.14 7.71
CA GLN A 100 1.78 6.12 7.46
C GLN A 100 1.36 7.09 6.35
N PHE A 101 0.14 7.62 6.47
CA PHE A 101 -0.52 8.47 5.50
C PHE A 101 -1.36 9.50 6.24
N THR A 102 -1.58 10.64 5.60
CA THR A 102 -2.70 11.53 5.94
C THR A 102 -4.03 10.84 5.58
N ASP A 103 -5.17 11.36 6.07
CA ASP A 103 -6.47 10.78 5.69
C ASP A 103 -6.66 10.79 4.16
N LEU A 104 -6.29 11.91 3.51
CA LEU A 104 -6.31 12.03 2.05
C LEU A 104 -5.41 10.99 1.39
N GLY A 105 -4.16 10.85 1.85
CA GLY A 105 -3.20 9.88 1.33
C GLY A 105 -3.72 8.44 1.45
N ALA A 106 -4.36 8.11 2.58
CA ALA A 106 -4.97 6.81 2.80
C ALA A 106 -6.11 6.55 1.81
N VAL A 107 -7.05 7.49 1.65
CA VAL A 107 -8.17 7.37 0.70
C VAL A 107 -7.65 7.19 -0.73
N CYS A 108 -6.70 8.03 -1.16
CA CYS A 108 -6.05 7.95 -2.46
C CYS A 108 -5.38 6.58 -2.70
N SER A 109 -4.69 6.07 -1.67
CA SER A 109 -4.03 4.77 -1.70
C SER A 109 -5.07 3.65 -1.85
N PHE A 110 -6.15 3.65 -1.08
CA PHE A 110 -7.21 2.63 -1.15
C PHE A 110 -7.90 2.58 -2.53
N ILE A 111 -8.19 3.73 -3.12
CA ILE A 111 -8.79 3.79 -4.46
C ILE A 111 -7.80 3.22 -5.49
N ASN A 112 -6.52 3.59 -5.38
CA ASN A 112 -5.48 3.07 -6.26
C ASN A 112 -5.27 1.56 -6.10
N GLU A 113 -5.27 1.04 -4.87
CA GLU A 113 -5.25 -0.40 -4.60
C GLU A 113 -6.41 -1.13 -5.26
N THR A 114 -7.62 -0.61 -5.09
CA THR A 114 -8.82 -1.22 -5.65
C THR A 114 -8.76 -1.28 -7.17
N ARG A 115 -8.31 -0.19 -7.81
CA ARG A 115 -8.15 -0.13 -9.27
C ARG A 115 -7.16 -1.16 -9.81
N TRP A 116 -6.14 -1.51 -9.04
CA TRP A 116 -5.05 -2.40 -9.46
C TRP A 116 -5.05 -3.72 -8.68
N ALA A 117 -6.18 -4.12 -8.12
CA ALA A 117 -6.25 -5.27 -7.22
C ALA A 117 -5.90 -6.58 -7.94
N MET A 118 -6.32 -6.73 -9.21
CA MET A 118 -6.02 -7.90 -10.04
C MET A 118 -4.72 -7.78 -10.84
N ALA A 119 -3.98 -6.68 -10.70
CA ALA A 119 -2.70 -6.52 -11.38
C ALA A 119 -1.62 -7.40 -10.73
N ALA A 120 -1.01 -8.28 -11.53
CA ALA A 120 0.12 -9.11 -11.12
C ALA A 120 1.35 -8.30 -10.73
N GLN A 121 1.55 -7.13 -11.35
CA GLN A 121 2.60 -6.21 -10.97
C GLN A 121 2.12 -4.77 -11.12
N ARG A 122 2.59 -3.91 -10.22
CA ARG A 122 2.40 -2.46 -10.33
C ARG A 122 3.54 -1.70 -9.67
N VAL A 123 3.77 -0.50 -10.19
CA VAL A 123 4.72 0.47 -9.64
C VAL A 123 3.97 1.78 -9.40
N PHE A 124 4.13 2.36 -8.22
CA PHE A 124 3.53 3.64 -7.87
C PHE A 124 4.40 4.43 -6.90
N TYR A 125 4.22 5.75 -6.91
CA TYR A 125 4.98 6.71 -6.12
C TYR A 125 4.03 7.38 -5.14
N HIS A 126 4.38 7.38 -3.86
CA HIS A 126 3.55 7.99 -2.84
C HIS A 126 4.38 8.62 -1.73
N ARG A 127 3.73 9.52 -0.97
CA ARG A 127 4.30 10.09 0.24
C ARG A 127 3.89 9.23 1.43
N MET A 128 4.88 8.72 2.16
CA MET A 128 4.69 8.15 3.48
C MET A 128 4.91 9.23 4.54
N CYS A 129 4.03 9.28 5.53
CA CYS A 129 4.08 10.23 6.65
C CYS A 129 4.27 9.47 7.96
N PHE A 130 5.25 9.88 8.77
CA PHE A 130 5.62 9.28 10.05
C PHE A 130 5.36 10.26 11.18
N GLY A 131 4.89 9.73 12.31
CA GLY A 131 4.46 10.57 13.44
C GLY A 131 3.15 11.30 13.13
N SER A 132 2.71 12.13 14.08
CA SER A 132 1.47 12.90 13.96
C SER A 132 1.69 14.34 14.38
N GLY A 133 0.89 15.23 13.80
CA GLY A 133 0.91 16.64 14.14
C GLY A 133 2.25 17.34 13.80
N PRO A 134 2.74 18.27 14.64
CA PRO A 134 3.91 19.09 14.35
C PRO A 134 5.23 18.32 14.19
N ALA A 135 5.30 17.10 14.73
CA ALA A 135 6.48 16.23 14.62
C ALA A 135 6.44 15.34 13.37
N ALA A 136 5.38 15.43 12.56
CA ALA A 136 5.24 14.55 11.42
C ALA A 136 6.32 14.82 10.38
N ARG A 137 6.94 13.74 9.91
CA ARG A 137 7.95 13.73 8.84
C ARG A 137 7.38 12.97 7.67
N ALA A 138 7.93 13.21 6.48
CA ALA A 138 7.56 12.41 5.32
C ALA A 138 8.78 11.94 4.54
N MET A 139 8.56 10.89 3.76
CA MET A 139 9.47 10.49 2.70
C MET A 139 8.67 10.14 1.44
N LEU A 140 9.29 10.32 0.28
CA LEU A 140 8.72 9.89 -1.00
C LEU A 140 9.24 8.47 -1.29
N VAL A 141 8.33 7.60 -1.70
CA VAL A 141 8.61 6.18 -1.87
C VAL A 141 8.12 5.71 -3.23
N ARG A 142 9.00 5.06 -3.99
CA ARG A 142 8.62 4.17 -5.09
C ARG A 142 8.26 2.82 -4.51
N THR A 143 7.05 2.39 -4.77
CA THR A 143 6.54 1.08 -4.36
C THR A 143 6.36 0.21 -5.57
N GLU A 144 7.01 -0.95 -5.53
CA GLU A 144 6.75 -2.03 -6.46
C GLU A 144 5.99 -3.12 -5.73
N GLN A 145 4.84 -3.50 -6.27
CA GLN A 145 4.05 -4.58 -5.73
C GLN A 145 3.88 -5.66 -6.77
N ARG A 146 4.08 -6.90 -6.35
CA ARG A 146 3.88 -8.09 -7.16
C ARG A 146 2.91 -9.03 -6.45
N ARG A 147 2.00 -9.61 -7.23
CA ARG A 147 1.00 -10.58 -6.77
C ARG A 147 1.18 -11.85 -7.58
N THR A 148 1.20 -12.98 -6.88
CA THR A 148 1.17 -14.31 -7.48
C THR A 148 -0.23 -14.86 -7.31
N PHE A 149 -0.74 -15.47 -8.37
CA PHE A 149 -2.06 -16.10 -8.39
C PHE A 149 -1.92 -17.59 -8.64
N ASP A 150 -2.85 -18.39 -8.11
CA ASP A 150 -2.99 -19.80 -8.50
C ASP A 150 -3.79 -19.95 -9.80
N SER A 151 -4.04 -21.20 -10.21
CA SER A 151 -4.81 -21.52 -11.42
C SER A 151 -6.29 -21.11 -11.34
N GLU A 152 -6.81 -20.84 -10.14
CA GLU A 152 -8.18 -20.37 -9.90
C GLU A 152 -8.24 -18.84 -9.77
N GLY A 153 -7.13 -18.13 -10.03
CA GLY A 153 -7.07 -16.68 -9.94
C GLY A 153 -6.99 -16.15 -8.51
N ARG A 154 -6.78 -17.00 -7.50
CA ARG A 154 -6.67 -16.59 -6.09
C ARG A 154 -5.27 -16.11 -5.78
N ILE A 155 -5.15 -15.07 -4.96
CA ILE A 155 -3.84 -14.54 -4.55
C ILE A 155 -3.17 -15.55 -3.61
N THR A 156 -1.99 -16.03 -3.98
CA THR A 156 -1.15 -16.90 -3.15
C THR A 156 -0.05 -16.12 -2.45
N GLN A 157 0.37 -15.00 -3.03
CA GLN A 157 1.43 -14.17 -2.49
C GLN A 157 1.29 -12.71 -2.89
N VAL A 158 1.65 -11.81 -1.97
CA VAL A 158 1.86 -10.39 -2.22
C VAL A 158 3.25 -10.00 -1.72
N LYS A 159 4.03 -9.41 -2.61
CA LYS A 159 5.37 -8.89 -2.34
C LYS A 159 5.35 -7.38 -2.58
N VAL A 160 5.78 -6.61 -1.59
CA VAL A 160 5.84 -5.15 -1.64
C VAL A 160 7.27 -4.70 -1.36
N ALA A 161 7.81 -3.89 -2.26
CA ALA A 161 9.16 -3.35 -2.18
C ALA A 161 9.08 -1.82 -2.20
N HIS A 162 9.65 -1.19 -1.16
CA HIS A 162 9.69 0.25 -0.99
C HIS A 162 11.13 0.75 -1.14
N ARG A 163 11.34 1.65 -2.10
CA ARG A 163 12.58 2.40 -2.25
C ARG A 163 12.32 3.87 -1.99
N VAL A 164 13.09 4.48 -1.11
CA VAL A 164 13.05 5.94 -0.90
C VAL A 164 13.55 6.63 -2.16
N VAL A 165 12.83 7.64 -2.62
CA VAL A 165 13.17 8.41 -3.82
C VAL A 165 13.32 9.88 -3.51
N GLY A 166 14.13 10.57 -4.30
CA GLY A 166 14.27 12.02 -4.21
C GLY A 166 13.06 12.77 -4.81
N PRO A 167 12.88 14.05 -4.45
CA PRO A 167 11.83 14.89 -5.03
C PRO A 167 11.86 14.95 -6.55
N ASP A 168 13.06 15.03 -7.14
CA ASP A 168 13.21 15.18 -8.60
C ASP A 168 12.74 13.90 -9.34
N GLU A 169 12.96 12.71 -8.76
CA GLU A 169 12.45 11.44 -9.30
C GLU A 169 10.92 11.37 -9.19
N TYR A 170 10.36 11.78 -8.06
CA TYR A 170 8.90 11.85 -7.87
C TYR A 170 8.25 12.80 -8.87
N ASP A 171 8.82 13.99 -9.05
CA ASP A 171 8.30 15.01 -9.96
C ASP A 171 8.38 14.58 -11.43
N ASP A 172 9.44 13.86 -11.81
CA ASP A 172 9.54 13.26 -13.15
C ASP A 172 8.48 12.17 -13.36
N ALA A 173 8.28 11.30 -12.36
CA ALA A 173 7.23 10.28 -12.42
C ALA A 173 5.83 10.90 -12.49
N ALA A 174 5.55 11.95 -11.71
CA ALA A 174 4.28 12.67 -11.72
C ALA A 174 3.95 13.29 -13.08
N ARG A 175 4.96 13.78 -13.80
CA ARG A 175 4.80 14.34 -15.16
C ARG A 175 4.64 13.26 -16.22
N ARG A 176 5.46 12.20 -16.18
CA ARG A 176 5.49 11.17 -17.23
C ARG A 176 4.39 10.11 -17.06
N TRP A 177 4.13 9.71 -15.82
CA TRP A 177 3.22 8.64 -15.46
C TRP A 177 2.32 9.07 -14.30
N PRO A 178 1.44 10.07 -14.49
CA PRO A 178 0.61 10.60 -13.41
C PRO A 178 -0.27 9.53 -12.74
N HIS A 179 -0.70 8.50 -13.48
CA HIS A 179 -1.46 7.37 -12.94
C HIS A 179 -0.70 6.51 -11.92
N CYS A 180 0.65 6.60 -11.89
CA CYS A 180 1.49 5.99 -10.88
C CYS A 180 1.63 6.86 -9.62
N CYS A 181 1.09 8.09 -9.58
CA CYS A 181 1.21 9.02 -8.46
C CYS A 181 -0.20 9.33 -7.91
N PRO A 182 -0.75 8.53 -6.97
CA PRO A 182 -2.14 8.64 -6.54
C PRO A 182 -2.56 10.05 -6.10
N LEU A 183 -1.73 10.76 -5.33
CA LEU A 183 -2.02 12.12 -4.89
C LEU A 183 -2.27 13.06 -6.08
N VAL A 184 -1.48 12.95 -7.14
CA VAL A 184 -1.63 13.75 -8.37
C VAL A 184 -2.94 13.42 -9.07
N VAL A 185 -3.26 12.13 -9.22
CA VAL A 185 -4.53 11.68 -9.84
C VAL A 185 -5.75 12.25 -9.12
N TYR A 186 -5.69 12.30 -7.79
CA TYR A 186 -6.85 12.67 -6.97
C TYR A 186 -6.86 14.14 -6.53
N GLY A 187 -5.93 14.96 -7.03
CA GLY A 187 -6.05 16.41 -7.01
C GLY A 187 -5.00 17.18 -6.21
N ASP A 188 -3.97 16.51 -5.71
CA ASP A 188 -2.79 17.13 -5.11
C ASP A 188 -1.57 16.97 -6.04
N ALA A 189 -1.33 18.00 -6.86
CA ALA A 189 -0.25 18.05 -7.84
C ALA A 189 0.96 18.85 -7.35
N ARG A 190 1.12 19.04 -6.04
CA ARG A 190 2.29 19.73 -5.48
C ARG A 190 3.58 18.97 -5.82
N PRO A 191 4.69 19.68 -6.07
CA PRO A 191 5.99 19.05 -6.30
C PRO A 191 6.49 18.34 -5.04
N GLY A 192 7.35 17.34 -5.22
CA GLY A 192 7.85 16.47 -4.16
C GLY A 192 8.53 17.22 -3.01
N ARG A 193 9.27 18.30 -3.30
CA ARG A 193 9.90 19.12 -2.25
C ARG A 193 8.86 19.78 -1.35
N GLN A 194 7.78 20.27 -1.95
CA GLN A 194 6.69 20.89 -1.20
C GLN A 194 5.91 19.83 -0.40
N LEU A 195 5.64 18.66 -0.98
CA LEU A 195 5.01 17.54 -0.28
C LEU A 195 5.80 17.10 0.97
N LEU A 196 7.13 17.18 0.93
CA LEU A 196 7.96 16.88 2.10
C LEU A 196 7.94 18.02 3.13
N ALA A 197 8.00 19.28 2.68
CA ALA A 197 8.00 20.45 3.55
C ALA A 197 6.66 20.62 4.30
N ASP A 198 5.54 20.35 3.63
CA ASP A 198 4.19 20.54 4.15
C ASP A 198 3.71 19.37 5.03
N ALA A 199 4.49 18.29 5.17
CA ALA A 199 4.07 17.03 5.80
C ALA A 199 3.48 17.21 7.22
N ALA A 200 4.06 18.09 8.03
CA ALA A 200 3.56 18.38 9.38
C ALA A 200 2.19 19.08 9.35
N ALA A 201 2.02 20.09 8.48
CA ALA A 201 0.77 20.81 8.32
C ALA A 201 -0.33 19.93 7.72
N ASP A 202 0.03 19.10 6.73
CA ASP A 202 -0.89 18.16 6.09
C ASP A 202 -1.39 17.08 7.07
N SER A 203 -0.49 16.52 7.88
CA SER A 203 -0.80 15.53 8.91
C SER A 203 -1.65 16.11 10.05
N ALA A 204 -1.37 17.35 10.46
CA ALA A 204 -2.10 18.01 11.53
C ALA A 204 -3.52 18.44 11.09
N GLU A 205 -3.64 18.97 9.88
CA GLU A 205 -4.81 19.75 9.48
C GLU A 205 -5.18 19.58 8.00
N ALA A 206 -4.31 19.97 7.06
CA ALA A 206 -4.74 20.26 5.69
C ALA A 206 -5.29 19.05 4.92
N GLU A 207 -4.81 17.84 5.22
CA GLU A 207 -5.22 16.60 4.54
C GLU A 207 -6.11 15.69 5.40
N ARG A 208 -6.68 16.23 6.48
CA ARG A 208 -7.67 15.51 7.30
C ARG A 208 -9.07 15.67 6.73
N ILE A 209 -9.92 14.64 6.84
CA ILE A 209 -11.27 14.68 6.24
C ILE A 209 -12.12 15.84 6.80
N GLY A 210 -12.00 16.14 8.09
CA GLY A 210 -12.73 17.25 8.72
C GLY A 210 -12.46 18.60 8.05
N PRO A 211 -11.20 19.09 8.07
CA PRO A 211 -10.77 20.30 7.37
C PRO A 211 -11.03 20.30 5.86
N LEU A 212 -10.86 19.16 5.18
CA LEU A 212 -11.18 19.06 3.75
C LEU A 212 -12.67 19.34 3.49
N ARG A 213 -13.57 18.89 4.37
CA ARG A 213 -15.01 19.17 4.23
C ARG A 213 -15.38 20.63 4.50
N SER A 214 -14.63 21.34 5.34
CA SER A 214 -14.98 22.70 5.76
C SER A 214 -14.53 23.77 4.76
N SER A 215 -13.48 23.55 3.98
CA SER A 215 -12.99 24.50 2.98
C SER A 215 -13.56 24.25 1.57
N ALA A 216 -13.67 25.31 0.75
CA ALA A 216 -14.13 25.17 -0.64
C ALA A 216 -13.12 24.36 -1.50
N ALA A 217 -11.82 24.61 -1.31
CA ALA A 217 -10.76 23.87 -1.99
C ALA A 217 -10.74 22.39 -1.59
N GLY A 218 -10.89 22.09 -0.29
CA GLY A 218 -10.96 20.72 0.20
C GLY A 218 -12.18 19.96 -0.32
N ARG A 219 -13.36 20.60 -0.37
CA ARG A 219 -14.56 20.00 -0.98
C ARG A 219 -14.34 19.65 -2.46
N ALA A 220 -13.70 20.53 -3.23
CA ALA A 220 -13.38 20.23 -4.62
C ALA A 220 -12.42 19.03 -4.78
N VAL A 221 -11.51 18.78 -3.83
CA VAL A 221 -10.69 17.55 -3.79
C VAL A 221 -11.57 16.33 -3.51
N LEU A 222 -12.43 16.41 -2.49
CA LEU A 222 -13.33 15.31 -2.13
C LEU A 222 -14.33 14.97 -3.26
N ASP A 223 -14.84 15.97 -3.97
CA ASP A 223 -15.75 15.77 -5.12
C ASP A 223 -15.04 15.06 -6.27
N ARG A 224 -13.77 15.40 -6.54
CA ARG A 224 -12.95 14.68 -7.53
C ARG A 224 -12.76 13.22 -7.12
N ILE A 225 -12.41 12.98 -5.86
CA ILE A 225 -12.28 11.62 -5.30
C ILE A 225 -13.58 10.84 -5.44
N ALA A 226 -14.71 11.45 -5.10
CA ALA A 226 -16.04 10.84 -5.24
C ALA A 226 -16.31 10.44 -6.69
N GLY A 227 -16.06 11.32 -7.66
CA GLY A 227 -16.23 11.00 -9.08
C GLY A 227 -15.29 9.89 -9.58
N HIS A 228 -14.08 9.77 -9.03
CA HIS A 228 -13.19 8.64 -9.33
C HIS A 228 -13.70 7.31 -8.74
N LEU A 229 -14.22 7.36 -7.52
CA LEU A 229 -14.84 6.21 -6.85
C LEU A 229 -16.08 5.72 -7.63
N GLU A 230 -16.93 6.63 -8.07
CA GLU A 230 -18.12 6.28 -8.87
C GLU A 230 -17.73 5.58 -10.17
N ARG A 231 -16.81 6.17 -10.95
CA ARG A 231 -16.31 5.52 -12.18
C ARG A 231 -15.70 4.15 -11.93
N LEU A 232 -15.01 3.97 -10.81
CA LEU A 232 -14.44 2.67 -10.43
C LEU A 232 -15.53 1.66 -10.10
N VAL A 233 -16.55 2.06 -9.34
CA VAL A 233 -17.72 1.22 -9.06
C VAL A 233 -18.41 0.81 -10.35
N ASP A 234 -18.71 1.78 -11.22
CA ASP A 234 -19.40 1.51 -12.49
C ASP A 234 -18.56 0.56 -13.38
N SER A 235 -17.24 0.75 -13.42
CA SER A 235 -16.34 -0.14 -14.15
C SER A 235 -16.31 -1.57 -13.59
N LEU A 236 -16.40 -1.74 -12.27
CA LEU A 236 -16.44 -3.05 -11.64
C LEU A 236 -17.80 -3.73 -11.85
N GLU A 237 -18.90 -2.95 -11.82
CA GLU A 237 -20.25 -3.45 -12.04
C GLU A 237 -20.53 -3.80 -13.51
N ALA A 238 -19.81 -3.18 -14.45
CA ALA A 238 -19.91 -3.47 -15.89
C ALA A 238 -19.13 -4.72 -16.34
N GLN A 239 -18.23 -5.27 -15.49
CA GLN A 239 -17.54 -6.51 -15.82
C GLN A 239 -18.53 -7.67 -15.79
N PRO A 240 -18.57 -8.52 -16.84
CA PRO A 240 -19.41 -9.71 -16.82
C PRO A 240 -19.00 -10.60 -15.62
N PRO A 241 -19.96 -11.26 -14.94
CA PRO A 241 -19.61 -12.20 -13.89
C PRO A 241 -18.67 -13.25 -14.49
N GLU A 242 -17.51 -13.48 -13.86
CA GLU A 242 -16.65 -14.59 -14.24
C GLU A 242 -17.44 -15.91 -14.11
N PRO A 243 -17.37 -16.79 -15.12
CA PRO A 243 -18.15 -18.03 -15.18
C PRO A 243 -17.76 -19.04 -14.09
#